data_AF-A0A8S0G4H2-F1
#
_entry.id   AF-A0A8S0G4H2-F1
#
_cell.length_a   1.000
_cell.length_b   1.000
_cell.length_c   1.000
_cell.angle_alpha   90.00
_cell.angle_beta   90.00
_cell.angle_gamma   90.00
#
_symmetry.space_group_name_H-M   'P 1'
#
loop_
_entity.id
_entity.type
_entity.pdbx_description
1 polymer ?
#
loop_
_entity_poly.entity_id
_entity_poly.type
_entity_poly.pdbx_seq_one_letter_code
_entity_poly.pdbx_strand_id
1 'polypeptide(L)'
;MDQGATFCAMEVSSHGLVQHRVAALKFAASVFTNLSRDHLDYHGDMEHYEAAKWLLYSAHHCGQAIINADDEVGRRWLAKLPDAVAVSMEDHINPNCHGRWLKATDVNYHDSGATICFSSSWGDGEIESRLMGAFNVSNLLLALATLLALGYPLADLLKTAARLQPVCGRMEVFTAPGKPTVVVDYAHTPDALEKALQAARLHCAGKLWCVFGCGGDRDKGKRPLMGAIAEEFADVVVVTDDNPRTEEPRAIINDILAGMLDAGYAKVMEGRAEAVTCAVMQAKENDVVLVAGKGHEDYQIVGNQRLDYSDRLYQSIWPMATASHGGASAGGDCMISVTLSQLTDILNGELQGADITLDAVTTDTRKLTPGCLFVALKGERFDAHDFADQAKAGGAGALLVSRPLDIDLPQLIVKDTRLAFGELAAWVRQQVPARVVALTGSSGKTSVKEMTAAILSQCGNTLYTAGNLNNDIGVPMTLLRLTPEYDYAAEVCCRTGCY
;
A
#
# COMPACT_ATOMS: atom_id res chain seq x y z
N MET A 1 19.02 -11.67 -15.20
CA MET A 1 17.86 -12.33 -15.82
C MET A 1 16.62 -11.67 -15.25
N ASP A 2 16.12 -10.67 -15.97
CA ASP A 2 15.50 -9.49 -15.36
C ASP A 2 14.07 -9.29 -15.93
N GLN A 3 13.18 -8.60 -15.20
CA GLN A 3 11.81 -9.13 -15.01
C GLN A 3 10.60 -8.28 -15.50
N GLY A 4 10.47 -7.89 -16.77
CA GLY A 4 9.14 -7.55 -17.34
C GLY A 4 8.23 -6.47 -16.67
N ALA A 5 8.50 -5.14 -16.80
CA ALA A 5 7.86 -3.91 -16.24
C ALA A 5 7.56 -2.61 -17.12
N THR A 6 6.37 -2.46 -17.79
CA THR A 6 5.81 -1.24 -18.46
C THR A 6 4.55 -0.61 -17.82
N PHE A 7 3.97 -1.14 -16.73
CA PHE A 7 2.80 -0.53 -16.08
C PHE A 7 2.90 -0.59 -14.56
N CYS A 8 3.28 0.51 -13.93
CA CYS A 8 3.33 0.58 -12.48
C CYS A 8 1.98 1.04 -11.93
N ALA A 9 1.42 0.29 -10.97
CA ALA A 9 0.48 0.83 -10.01
C ALA A 9 1.26 1.15 -8.73
N MET A 10 1.40 2.43 -8.37
CA MET A 10 2.20 2.91 -7.23
C MET A 10 1.30 3.43 -6.13
N GLU A 11 1.34 2.86 -4.93
CA GLU A 11 0.73 3.53 -3.76
C GLU A 11 1.52 4.79 -3.41
N VAL A 12 0.87 5.95 -3.29
CA VAL A 12 1.52 7.23 -2.98
C VAL A 12 0.96 7.79 -1.67
N SER A 13 1.79 7.81 -0.62
CA SER A 13 1.43 8.41 0.67
C SER A 13 1.62 9.93 0.72
N SER A 14 0.87 10.58 1.61
CA SER A 14 1.02 12.01 1.94
C SER A 14 2.43 12.34 2.44
N HIS A 15 3.03 11.46 3.23
CA HIS A 15 4.44 11.52 3.64
C HIS A 15 5.38 11.55 2.42
N GLY A 16 5.17 10.66 1.44
CA GLY A 16 5.98 10.61 0.22
C GLY A 16 5.86 11.86 -0.66
N LEU A 17 4.67 12.47 -0.72
CA LEU A 17 4.41 13.72 -1.44
C LEU A 17 5.07 14.94 -0.77
N VAL A 18 4.90 15.08 0.55
CA VAL A 18 5.51 16.16 1.34
C VAL A 18 7.04 16.05 1.36
N GLN A 19 7.58 14.84 1.32
CA GLN A 19 9.03 14.57 1.26
C GLN A 19 9.55 14.43 -0.17
N HIS A 20 8.79 14.86 -1.18
CA HIS A 20 9.18 14.92 -2.60
C HIS A 20 9.67 13.60 -3.24
N ARG A 21 9.40 12.44 -2.61
CA ARG A 21 9.91 11.11 -3.03
C ARG A 21 9.46 10.69 -4.44
N VAL A 22 8.44 11.36 -4.98
CA VAL A 22 7.85 11.10 -6.30
C VAL A 22 7.83 12.35 -7.20
N ALA A 23 8.52 13.43 -6.82
CA ALA A 23 8.41 14.75 -7.47
C ALA A 23 8.70 14.75 -8.98
N ALA A 24 9.74 14.02 -9.40
CA ALA A 24 10.14 13.91 -10.80
C ALA A 24 9.39 12.81 -11.59
N LEU A 25 8.46 12.07 -10.97
CA LEU A 25 7.72 11.00 -11.64
C LEU A 25 6.65 11.56 -12.58
N LYS A 26 6.60 10.97 -13.78
CA LYS A 26 5.53 11.20 -14.76
C LYS A 26 4.52 10.08 -14.65
N PHE A 27 3.36 10.41 -14.08
CA PHE A 27 2.22 9.50 -13.97
C PHE A 27 1.37 9.59 -15.25
N ALA A 28 0.90 8.44 -15.71
CA ALA A 28 -0.12 8.31 -16.75
C ALA A 28 -1.54 8.51 -16.16
N ALA A 29 -1.73 8.15 -14.89
CA ALA A 29 -2.94 8.44 -14.13
C ALA A 29 -2.66 8.62 -12.62
N SER A 30 -3.58 9.27 -11.91
CA SER A 30 -3.54 9.48 -10.47
C SER A 30 -4.91 9.27 -9.85
N VAL A 31 -5.04 8.22 -9.05
CA VAL A 31 -6.29 7.78 -8.41
C VAL A 31 -6.38 8.27 -6.97
N PHE A 32 -7.51 8.86 -6.60
CA PHE A 32 -7.84 9.22 -5.22
C PHE A 32 -8.93 8.29 -4.68
N THR A 33 -8.63 7.54 -3.61
CA THR A 33 -9.57 6.59 -3.01
C THR A 33 -10.49 7.21 -1.96
N ASN A 34 -9.95 8.04 -1.04
CA ASN A 34 -10.68 8.69 0.09
C ASN A 34 -9.76 9.53 1.00
N LEU A 35 -10.34 10.42 1.81
CA LEU A 35 -9.70 11.06 2.96
C LEU A 35 -10.47 10.80 4.27
N SER A 36 -9.88 10.01 5.17
CA SER A 36 -10.40 9.72 6.51
C SER A 36 -9.29 9.83 7.56
N ARG A 37 -9.61 9.86 8.86
CA ARG A 37 -8.64 10.14 9.93
C ARG A 37 -7.52 9.10 10.00
N ASP A 38 -6.31 9.52 9.60
CA ASP A 38 -5.04 8.80 9.75
C ASP A 38 -3.88 9.82 9.75
N HIS A 39 -2.70 9.41 10.21
CA HIS A 39 -1.42 10.15 10.11
C HIS A 39 -1.38 11.56 10.74
N LEU A 40 -2.31 11.89 11.65
CA LEU A 40 -2.35 13.21 12.32
C LEU A 40 -1.18 13.42 13.30
N ASP A 41 -0.49 12.36 13.68
CA ASP A 41 0.80 12.38 14.38
C ASP A 41 1.94 13.00 13.56
N TYR A 42 1.82 13.04 12.22
CA TYR A 42 2.76 13.73 11.32
C TYR A 42 2.19 15.03 10.74
N HIS A 43 0.90 15.04 10.34
CA HIS A 43 0.28 16.19 9.69
C HIS A 43 -0.33 17.22 10.66
N GLY A 44 -0.49 16.88 11.94
CA GLY A 44 -1.18 17.71 12.94
C GLY A 44 -2.70 17.65 12.81
N ASP A 45 -3.24 17.98 11.63
CA ASP A 45 -4.67 18.06 11.37
C ASP A 45 -5.09 17.57 9.96
N MET A 46 -6.40 17.54 9.72
CA MET A 46 -7.00 17.06 8.47
C MET A 46 -6.81 18.03 7.28
N GLU A 47 -6.61 19.33 7.51
CA GLU A 47 -6.41 20.32 6.45
C GLU A 47 -5.01 20.18 5.84
N HIS A 48 -4.00 20.07 6.69
CA HIS A 48 -2.63 19.76 6.30
C HIS A 48 -2.53 18.36 5.66
N TYR A 49 -3.31 17.38 6.13
CA TYR A 49 -3.36 16.04 5.54
C TYR A 49 -4.07 16.01 4.16
N GLU A 50 -5.13 16.81 3.96
CA GLU A 50 -5.73 17.03 2.63
C GLU A 50 -4.71 17.68 1.69
N ALA A 51 -4.12 18.81 2.10
CA ALA A 51 -3.16 19.56 1.30
C ALA A 51 -1.96 18.68 0.88
N ALA A 52 -1.45 17.85 1.81
CA ALA A 52 -0.37 16.90 1.54
C ALA A 52 -0.70 15.85 0.47
N LYS A 53 -1.98 15.47 0.30
CA LYS A 53 -2.41 14.60 -0.82
C LYS A 53 -2.71 15.40 -2.09
N TRP A 54 -3.25 16.61 -1.97
CA TRP A 54 -3.54 17.51 -3.10
C TRP A 54 -2.29 17.85 -3.92
N LEU A 55 -1.10 17.86 -3.28
CA LEU A 55 0.21 17.97 -3.96
C LEU A 55 0.36 17.06 -5.18
N LEU A 56 -0.21 15.85 -5.18
CA LEU A 56 -0.16 14.94 -6.32
C LEU A 56 -0.83 15.55 -7.57
N TYR A 57 -1.93 16.29 -7.39
CA TYR A 57 -2.70 16.88 -8.48
C TYR A 57 -2.26 18.30 -8.82
N SER A 58 -1.71 19.05 -7.85
CA SER A 58 -1.35 20.46 -8.03
C SER A 58 0.13 20.73 -8.32
N ALA A 59 1.03 19.79 -8.01
CA ALA A 59 2.48 20.02 -8.07
C ALA A 59 3.27 18.88 -8.78
N HIS A 60 2.60 17.81 -9.22
CA HIS A 60 3.23 16.68 -9.92
C HIS A 60 2.62 16.47 -11.30
N HIS A 61 3.32 15.72 -12.15
CA HIS A 61 2.81 15.27 -13.45
C HIS A 61 1.82 14.12 -13.25
N CYS A 62 0.60 14.42 -12.77
CA CYS A 62 -0.41 13.44 -12.34
C CYS A 62 -1.02 12.57 -13.45
N GLY A 63 -0.92 13.01 -14.71
CA GLY A 63 -1.60 12.35 -15.83
C GLY A 63 -3.12 12.51 -15.72
N GLN A 64 -3.87 11.44 -15.96
CA GLN A 64 -5.33 11.46 -15.84
C GLN A 64 -5.78 11.29 -14.39
N ALA A 65 -6.60 12.21 -13.88
CA ALA A 65 -7.18 12.09 -12.54
C ALA A 65 -8.39 11.13 -12.54
N ILE A 66 -8.41 10.16 -11.63
CA ILE A 66 -9.58 9.32 -11.32
C ILE A 66 -9.91 9.56 -9.85
N ILE A 67 -11.13 10.00 -9.54
CA ILE A 67 -11.50 10.47 -8.20
C ILE A 67 -12.76 9.76 -7.73
N ASN A 68 -12.71 9.17 -6.53
CA ASN A 68 -13.91 8.70 -5.84
C ASN A 68 -14.84 9.89 -5.52
N ALA A 69 -16.05 9.86 -6.05
CA ALA A 69 -17.09 10.88 -5.87
C ALA A 69 -18.00 10.60 -4.66
N ASP A 70 -17.90 9.42 -4.02
CA ASP A 70 -18.59 9.12 -2.76
C ASP A 70 -17.88 9.77 -1.55
N ASP A 71 -16.60 10.08 -1.71
CA ASP A 71 -15.81 10.88 -0.76
C ASP A 71 -16.07 12.39 -0.92
N GLU A 72 -16.29 13.10 0.20
CA GLU A 72 -16.58 14.54 0.19
C GLU A 72 -15.42 15.39 -0.35
N VAL A 73 -14.19 15.02 0.01
CA VAL A 73 -12.96 15.67 -0.48
C VAL A 73 -12.81 15.41 -1.98
N GLY A 74 -13.09 14.18 -2.40
CA GLY A 74 -13.18 13.79 -3.80
C GLY A 74 -14.15 14.65 -4.60
N ARG A 75 -15.36 14.91 -4.08
CA ARG A 75 -16.32 15.86 -4.70
C ARG A 75 -15.76 17.29 -4.77
N ARG A 76 -15.12 17.78 -3.70
CA ARG A 76 -14.47 19.11 -3.67
C ARG A 76 -13.25 19.21 -4.61
N TRP A 77 -12.66 18.09 -5.00
CA TRP A 77 -11.54 18.01 -5.94
C TRP A 77 -12.00 17.86 -7.39
N LEU A 78 -13.05 17.07 -7.66
CA LEU A 78 -13.71 17.00 -8.97
C LEU A 78 -14.18 18.37 -9.46
N ALA A 79 -14.71 19.21 -8.55
CA ALA A 79 -15.08 20.60 -8.86
C ALA A 79 -13.90 21.49 -9.31
N LYS A 80 -12.65 21.05 -9.14
CA LYS A 80 -11.42 21.74 -9.56
C LYS A 80 -10.73 21.07 -10.77
N LEU A 81 -11.19 19.90 -11.20
CA LEU A 81 -10.52 19.02 -12.17
C LEU A 81 -11.52 18.58 -13.27
N PRO A 82 -11.82 19.44 -14.27
CA PRO A 82 -12.90 19.19 -15.23
C PRO A 82 -12.70 17.95 -16.12
N ASP A 83 -11.45 17.59 -16.42
CA ASP A 83 -11.10 16.43 -17.27
C ASP A 83 -10.98 15.09 -16.49
N ALA A 84 -11.20 15.12 -15.18
CA ALA A 84 -11.13 13.95 -14.31
C ALA A 84 -12.23 12.93 -14.61
N VAL A 85 -12.01 11.70 -14.16
CA VAL A 85 -13.04 10.65 -14.12
C VAL A 85 -13.65 10.59 -12.73
N ALA A 86 -14.95 10.83 -12.64
CA ALA A 86 -15.72 10.64 -11.41
C ALA A 86 -16.15 9.18 -11.27
N VAL A 87 -15.91 8.56 -10.11
CA VAL A 87 -16.27 7.16 -9.83
C VAL A 87 -17.16 7.09 -8.59
N SER A 88 -18.26 6.35 -8.64
CA SER A 88 -19.23 6.28 -7.53
C SER A 88 -19.92 4.92 -7.43
N MET A 89 -20.33 4.54 -6.22
CA MET A 89 -21.31 3.48 -5.96
C MET A 89 -22.53 3.95 -5.17
N GLU A 90 -22.61 5.23 -4.81
CA GLU A 90 -23.70 5.84 -4.03
C GLU A 90 -24.47 6.94 -4.84
N ASP A 91 -24.44 6.84 -6.17
CA ASP A 91 -25.06 7.75 -7.15
C ASP A 91 -24.59 9.22 -7.13
N HIS A 92 -23.38 9.50 -6.65
CA HIS A 92 -22.78 10.84 -6.60
C HIS A 92 -22.31 11.39 -7.96
N ILE A 93 -22.67 10.75 -9.09
CA ILE A 93 -22.34 11.25 -10.44
C ILE A 93 -23.37 12.29 -10.87
N ASN A 94 -22.97 13.56 -10.92
CA ASN A 94 -23.80 14.63 -11.49
C ASN A 94 -23.93 14.47 -13.03
N PRO A 95 -25.10 14.12 -13.58
CA PRO A 95 -25.27 13.88 -15.02
C PRO A 95 -25.14 15.15 -15.87
N ASN A 96 -25.16 16.34 -15.26
CA ASN A 96 -24.96 17.62 -15.94
C ASN A 96 -23.47 17.97 -16.11
N CYS A 97 -22.56 17.23 -15.48
CA CYS A 97 -21.13 17.36 -15.73
C CYS A 97 -20.76 16.59 -17.01
N HIS A 98 -20.40 17.30 -18.08
CA HIS A 98 -19.93 16.72 -19.36
C HIS A 98 -18.54 16.04 -19.26
N GLY A 99 -18.10 15.68 -18.06
CA GLY A 99 -16.86 14.94 -17.81
C GLY A 99 -17.04 13.43 -18.01
N ARG A 100 -15.99 12.68 -17.71
CA ARG A 100 -15.99 11.21 -17.79
C ARG A 100 -16.40 10.62 -16.46
N TRP A 101 -17.10 9.49 -16.48
CA TRP A 101 -17.65 8.91 -15.26
C TRP A 101 -17.84 7.40 -15.36
N LEU A 102 -17.91 6.76 -14.20
CA LEU A 102 -18.30 5.37 -14.03
C LEU A 102 -19.07 5.22 -12.71
N LYS A 103 -20.21 4.54 -12.71
CA LYS A 103 -20.91 4.22 -11.46
C LYS A 103 -21.50 2.82 -11.44
N ALA A 104 -21.54 2.20 -10.26
CA ALA A 104 -22.44 1.08 -10.04
C ALA A 104 -23.90 1.54 -10.22
N THR A 105 -24.72 0.64 -10.76
CA THR A 105 -26.17 0.83 -10.97
C THR A 105 -27.00 -0.18 -10.17
N ASP A 106 -26.42 -1.35 -9.88
CA ASP A 106 -26.93 -2.32 -8.90
C ASP A 106 -25.75 -3.14 -8.33
N VAL A 107 -25.85 -3.59 -7.09
CA VAL A 107 -24.81 -4.39 -6.42
C VAL A 107 -25.45 -5.45 -5.51
N ASN A 108 -25.34 -6.71 -5.92
CA ASN A 108 -25.84 -7.84 -5.16
C ASN A 108 -24.68 -8.55 -4.43
N TYR A 109 -24.71 -8.60 -3.10
CA TYR A 109 -23.70 -9.29 -2.28
C TYR A 109 -24.12 -10.73 -1.97
N HIS A 110 -23.19 -11.68 -2.06
CA HIS A 110 -23.43 -13.11 -1.86
C HIS A 110 -22.25 -13.78 -1.12
N ASP A 111 -22.35 -15.09 -0.90
CA ASP A 111 -21.36 -15.89 -0.16
C ASP A 111 -19.99 -15.96 -0.84
N SER A 112 -19.95 -15.90 -2.17
CA SER A 112 -18.74 -15.93 -2.99
C SER A 112 -18.20 -14.56 -3.44
N GLY A 113 -18.86 -13.44 -3.09
CA GLY A 113 -18.44 -12.09 -3.48
C GLY A 113 -19.58 -11.10 -3.72
N ALA A 114 -19.54 -10.42 -4.86
CA ALA A 114 -20.58 -9.50 -5.29
C ALA A 114 -20.72 -9.42 -6.82
N THR A 115 -21.95 -9.48 -7.34
CA THR A 115 -22.29 -9.13 -8.72
C THR A 115 -22.51 -7.62 -8.81
N ILE A 116 -21.78 -6.95 -9.69
CA ILE A 116 -21.72 -5.48 -9.81
C ILE A 116 -22.19 -5.07 -11.21
N CYS A 117 -23.39 -4.52 -11.31
CA CYS A 117 -23.87 -3.85 -12.53
C CYS A 117 -23.35 -2.41 -12.54
N PHE A 118 -22.90 -1.90 -13.68
CA PHE A 118 -22.39 -0.54 -13.80
C PHE A 118 -22.69 0.12 -15.15
N SER A 119 -22.69 1.45 -15.13
CA SER A 119 -22.74 2.31 -16.31
C SER A 119 -21.54 3.25 -16.35
N SER A 120 -21.10 3.64 -17.55
CA SER A 120 -19.95 4.55 -17.69
C SER A 120 -19.95 5.34 -19.00
N SER A 121 -19.11 6.37 -19.08
CA SER A 121 -18.83 7.09 -20.34
C SER A 121 -18.12 6.24 -21.42
N TRP A 122 -17.80 4.97 -21.13
CA TRP A 122 -17.26 3.98 -22.09
C TRP A 122 -18.28 2.88 -22.46
N GLY A 123 -19.49 2.91 -21.89
CA GLY A 123 -20.51 1.87 -22.00
C GLY A 123 -20.82 1.19 -20.66
N ASP A 124 -21.83 0.33 -20.69
CA ASP A 124 -22.36 -0.40 -19.53
C ASP A 124 -21.75 -1.81 -19.41
N GLY A 125 -21.88 -2.44 -18.24
CA GLY A 125 -21.42 -3.81 -18.03
C GLY A 125 -21.82 -4.41 -16.69
N GLU A 126 -21.42 -5.66 -16.50
CA GLU A 126 -21.64 -6.46 -15.29
C GLU A 126 -20.34 -7.18 -14.93
N ILE A 127 -19.96 -7.16 -13.65
CA ILE A 127 -18.77 -7.83 -13.13
C ILE A 127 -19.14 -8.73 -11.96
N GLU A 128 -18.83 -10.01 -12.09
CA GLU A 128 -18.79 -10.95 -10.97
C GLU A 128 -17.46 -10.78 -10.21
N SER A 129 -17.51 -10.13 -9.05
CA SER A 129 -16.37 -9.90 -8.17
C SER A 129 -16.26 -11.00 -7.12
N ARG A 130 -15.04 -11.50 -6.89
CA ARG A 130 -14.71 -12.42 -5.77
C ARG A 130 -14.33 -11.70 -4.47
N LEU A 131 -14.46 -10.37 -4.45
CA LEU A 131 -14.00 -9.54 -3.33
C LEU A 131 -15.18 -9.09 -2.49
N MET A 132 -15.10 -9.36 -1.18
CA MET A 132 -16.18 -9.08 -0.22
C MET A 132 -16.27 -7.60 0.14
N GLY A 133 -17.49 -7.11 0.36
CA GLY A 133 -17.79 -5.81 0.95
C GLY A 133 -17.79 -4.61 -0.01
N ALA A 134 -18.66 -3.65 0.28
CA ALA A 134 -18.84 -2.39 -0.46
C ALA A 134 -17.53 -1.65 -0.75
N PHE A 135 -16.60 -1.60 0.21
CA PHE A 135 -15.33 -0.91 0.01
C PHE A 135 -14.48 -1.53 -1.11
N ASN A 136 -14.55 -2.83 -1.33
CA ASN A 136 -13.86 -3.49 -2.45
C ASN A 136 -14.59 -3.28 -3.79
N VAL A 137 -15.91 -3.07 -3.79
CA VAL A 137 -16.63 -2.59 -4.98
C VAL A 137 -16.09 -1.24 -5.41
N SER A 138 -16.04 -0.24 -4.51
CA SER A 138 -15.44 1.07 -4.79
C SER A 138 -13.99 0.98 -5.32
N ASN A 139 -13.14 0.17 -4.69
CA ASN A 139 -11.76 -0.06 -5.17
C ASN A 139 -11.71 -0.68 -6.58
N LEU A 140 -12.60 -1.63 -6.89
CA LEU A 140 -12.69 -2.29 -8.19
C LEU A 140 -13.17 -1.32 -9.28
N LEU A 141 -14.18 -0.49 -8.99
CA LEU A 141 -14.66 0.55 -9.90
C LEU A 141 -13.57 1.60 -10.19
N LEU A 142 -12.76 1.97 -9.19
CA LEU A 142 -11.61 2.87 -9.36
C LEU A 142 -10.52 2.25 -10.27
N ALA A 143 -10.20 0.97 -10.09
CA ALA A 143 -9.26 0.25 -10.94
C ALA A 143 -9.79 0.15 -12.40
N LEU A 144 -11.06 -0.21 -12.58
CA LEU A 144 -11.74 -0.30 -13.87
C LEU A 144 -11.75 1.05 -14.61
N ALA A 145 -12.18 2.12 -13.93
CA ALA A 145 -12.20 3.47 -14.49
C ALA A 145 -10.80 3.97 -14.88
N THR A 146 -9.77 3.59 -14.12
CA THR A 146 -8.36 3.92 -14.43
C THR A 146 -7.88 3.24 -15.71
N LEU A 147 -8.21 1.96 -15.90
CA LEU A 147 -7.83 1.22 -17.10
C LEU A 147 -8.61 1.70 -18.34
N LEU A 148 -9.90 1.99 -18.19
CA LEU A 148 -10.70 2.63 -19.25
C LEU A 148 -10.16 4.00 -19.65
N ALA A 149 -9.74 4.82 -18.67
CA ALA A 149 -9.11 6.12 -18.91
C ALA A 149 -7.77 5.98 -19.66
N LEU A 150 -6.98 4.94 -19.36
CA LEU A 150 -5.72 4.61 -20.03
C LEU A 150 -5.89 3.89 -21.39
N GLY A 151 -7.13 3.70 -21.85
CA GLY A 151 -7.47 3.20 -23.18
C GLY A 151 -7.53 1.67 -23.31
N TYR A 152 -7.61 0.93 -22.21
CA TYR A 152 -7.82 -0.52 -22.26
C TYR A 152 -9.29 -0.83 -22.64
N PRO A 153 -9.56 -1.78 -23.56
CA PRO A 153 -10.93 -2.03 -24.03
C PRO A 153 -11.84 -2.59 -22.94
N LEU A 154 -13.01 -1.98 -22.76
CA LEU A 154 -14.06 -2.42 -21.81
C LEU A 154 -14.36 -3.93 -21.94
N ALA A 155 -14.50 -4.43 -23.17
CA ALA A 155 -14.79 -5.84 -23.44
C ALA A 155 -13.71 -6.82 -22.95
N ASP A 156 -12.45 -6.38 -22.78
CA ASP A 156 -11.37 -7.23 -22.29
C ASP A 156 -11.16 -7.11 -20.78
N LEU A 157 -11.50 -5.94 -20.22
CA LEU A 157 -11.60 -5.72 -18.76
C LEU A 157 -12.73 -6.58 -18.16
N LEU A 158 -13.89 -6.68 -18.82
CA LEU A 158 -14.97 -7.58 -18.40
C LEU A 158 -14.56 -9.07 -18.42
N LYS A 159 -13.81 -9.52 -19.44
CA LYS A 159 -13.28 -10.90 -19.54
C LYS A 159 -12.18 -11.22 -18.52
N THR A 160 -11.62 -10.22 -17.85
CA THR A 160 -10.54 -10.39 -16.87
C THR A 160 -11.03 -10.23 -15.42
N ALA A 161 -12.07 -9.43 -15.17
CA ALA A 161 -12.56 -9.12 -13.83
C ALA A 161 -12.88 -10.36 -12.96
N ALA A 162 -13.56 -11.38 -13.47
CA ALA A 162 -13.90 -12.59 -12.71
C ALA A 162 -12.70 -13.48 -12.29
N ARG A 163 -11.47 -13.14 -12.75
CA ARG A 163 -10.19 -13.73 -12.31
C ARG A 163 -9.50 -12.93 -11.22
N LEU A 164 -9.98 -11.74 -10.85
CA LEU A 164 -9.48 -10.97 -9.71
C LEU A 164 -9.49 -11.82 -8.43
N GLN A 165 -8.41 -11.75 -7.67
CA GLN A 165 -8.29 -12.35 -6.33
C GLN A 165 -8.37 -11.23 -5.28
N PRO A 166 -8.87 -11.53 -4.06
CA PRO A 166 -8.72 -10.60 -2.93
C PRO A 166 -7.23 -10.41 -2.58
N VAL A 167 -6.91 -9.24 -2.03
CA VAL A 167 -5.57 -8.93 -1.54
C VAL A 167 -5.27 -9.69 -0.25
N CYS A 168 -4.04 -10.16 -0.10
CA CYS A 168 -3.56 -10.82 1.11
C CYS A 168 -3.84 -9.94 2.35
N GLY A 169 -4.63 -10.46 3.29
CA GLY A 169 -5.05 -9.76 4.49
C GLY A 169 -5.95 -8.54 4.26
N ARG A 170 -6.77 -8.54 3.21
CA ARG A 170 -7.82 -7.52 2.97
C ARG A 170 -9.16 -8.20 2.71
N MET A 171 -10.02 -8.21 3.73
CA MET A 171 -11.26 -9.01 3.76
C MET A 171 -11.03 -10.46 3.30
N GLU A 172 -9.94 -11.08 3.74
CA GLU A 172 -9.54 -12.44 3.34
C GLU A 172 -10.35 -13.47 4.13
N VAL A 173 -11.12 -14.32 3.43
CA VAL A 173 -12.15 -15.18 4.02
C VAL A 173 -11.71 -16.63 4.12
N PHE A 174 -12.03 -17.28 5.25
CA PHE A 174 -11.79 -18.69 5.54
C PHE A 174 -13.09 -19.36 6.03
N THR A 175 -13.53 -20.44 5.37
CA THR A 175 -14.83 -21.12 5.59
C THR A 175 -14.72 -22.65 5.50
N ALA A 176 -15.40 -23.39 6.39
CA ALA A 176 -15.39 -24.86 6.43
C ALA A 176 -16.65 -25.42 7.10
N PRO A 177 -17.01 -26.69 6.85
CA PRO A 177 -18.11 -27.36 7.56
C PRO A 177 -17.93 -27.34 9.08
N GLY A 178 -18.99 -27.01 9.82
CA GLY A 178 -19.03 -27.04 11.28
C GLY A 178 -18.25 -25.93 11.98
N LYS A 179 -17.95 -24.81 11.30
CA LYS A 179 -17.07 -23.73 11.79
C LYS A 179 -17.56 -22.33 11.38
N PRO A 180 -17.31 -21.29 12.19
CA PRO A 180 -17.63 -19.90 11.83
C PRO A 180 -16.89 -19.45 10.57
N THR A 181 -17.42 -18.45 9.87
CA THR A 181 -16.65 -17.75 8.83
C THR A 181 -15.62 -16.85 9.50
N VAL A 182 -14.34 -16.98 9.16
CA VAL A 182 -13.27 -16.09 9.65
C VAL A 182 -12.87 -15.12 8.55
N VAL A 183 -12.71 -13.83 8.87
CA VAL A 183 -12.30 -12.77 7.95
C VAL A 183 -11.08 -12.06 8.53
N VAL A 184 -9.98 -11.98 7.78
CA VAL A 184 -8.76 -11.27 8.19
C VAL A 184 -8.60 -9.98 7.39
N ASP A 185 -8.45 -8.83 8.09
CA ASP A 185 -8.30 -7.52 7.46
C ASP A 185 -7.24 -6.60 8.13
N TYR A 186 -6.72 -5.66 7.35
CA TYR A 186 -5.76 -4.63 7.76
C TYR A 186 -6.39 -3.41 8.46
N ALA A 187 -7.67 -3.44 8.81
CA ALA A 187 -8.40 -2.34 9.45
C ALA A 187 -7.77 -1.92 10.79
N HIS A 188 -7.08 -0.77 10.79
CA HIS A 188 -6.35 -0.22 11.94
C HIS A 188 -6.58 1.29 12.13
N THR A 189 -7.70 1.79 11.59
CA THR A 189 -8.27 3.13 11.78
C THR A 189 -9.78 2.98 12.01
N PRO A 190 -10.49 3.97 12.61
CA PRO A 190 -11.92 3.84 12.89
C PRO A 190 -12.75 3.61 11.63
N ASP A 191 -12.55 4.46 10.62
CA ASP A 191 -13.15 4.39 9.27
C ASP A 191 -12.95 3.02 8.58
N ALA A 192 -11.75 2.44 8.69
CA ALA A 192 -11.47 1.12 8.11
C ALA A 192 -12.13 -0.01 8.91
N LEU A 193 -12.17 0.09 10.25
CA LEU A 193 -12.80 -0.92 11.11
C LEU A 193 -14.32 -0.93 10.94
N GLU A 194 -14.92 0.26 10.87
CA GLU A 194 -16.35 0.45 10.59
C GLU A 194 -16.73 -0.23 9.26
N LYS A 195 -16.03 0.11 8.18
CA LYS A 195 -16.28 -0.45 6.84
C LYS A 195 -16.01 -1.96 6.77
N ALA A 196 -15.03 -2.48 7.50
CA ALA A 196 -14.78 -3.92 7.59
C ALA A 196 -15.89 -4.65 8.36
N LEU A 197 -16.41 -4.07 9.45
CA LEU A 197 -17.54 -4.64 10.21
C LEU A 197 -18.86 -4.56 9.44
N GLN A 198 -19.17 -3.43 8.82
CA GLN A 198 -20.31 -3.27 7.92
C GLN A 198 -20.26 -4.27 6.76
N ALA A 199 -19.09 -4.45 6.13
CA ALA A 199 -18.89 -5.46 5.09
C ALA A 199 -19.08 -6.90 5.62
N ALA A 200 -18.44 -7.25 6.75
CA ALA A 200 -18.56 -8.58 7.35
C ALA A 200 -20.02 -8.90 7.78
N ARG A 201 -20.79 -7.89 8.20
CA ARG A 201 -22.20 -8.01 8.56
C ARG A 201 -23.06 -8.50 7.40
N LEU A 202 -22.80 -8.06 6.17
CA LEU A 202 -23.57 -8.47 4.97
C LEU A 202 -23.53 -9.99 4.73
N HIS A 203 -22.47 -10.66 5.20
CA HIS A 203 -22.28 -12.11 5.08
C HIS A 203 -22.51 -12.85 6.42
N CYS A 204 -23.09 -12.20 7.43
CA CYS A 204 -23.23 -12.72 8.80
C CYS A 204 -24.69 -13.05 9.18
N ALA A 205 -25.07 -14.33 9.11
CA ALA A 205 -26.39 -14.81 9.52
C ALA A 205 -26.52 -15.02 11.06
N GLY A 206 -25.41 -15.00 11.79
CA GLY A 206 -25.32 -15.13 13.24
C GLY A 206 -24.77 -13.86 13.89
N LYS A 207 -23.94 -14.04 14.92
CA LYS A 207 -23.21 -12.94 15.57
C LYS A 207 -21.95 -12.57 14.80
N LEU A 208 -21.72 -11.27 14.66
CA LEU A 208 -20.43 -10.73 14.21
C LEU A 208 -19.53 -10.50 15.41
N TRP A 209 -18.39 -11.18 15.43
CA TRP A 209 -17.33 -10.99 16.42
C TRP A 209 -16.24 -10.08 15.84
N CYS A 210 -15.72 -9.16 16.66
CA CYS A 210 -14.61 -8.28 16.30
C CYS A 210 -13.41 -8.54 17.20
N VAL A 211 -12.30 -9.05 16.65
CA VAL A 211 -11.03 -9.24 17.36
C VAL A 211 -10.03 -8.21 16.85
N PHE A 212 -9.66 -7.23 17.69
CA PHE A 212 -8.77 -6.15 17.28
C PHE A 212 -7.91 -5.60 18.41
N GLY A 213 -6.93 -4.80 18.02
CA GLY A 213 -6.04 -4.07 18.93
C GLY A 213 -5.56 -2.77 18.30
N CYS A 214 -4.81 -1.98 19.06
CA CYS A 214 -4.10 -0.81 18.56
C CYS A 214 -2.58 -0.99 18.70
N GLY A 215 -1.81 -0.29 17.86
CA GLY A 215 -0.37 -0.24 18.03
C GLY A 215 0.04 0.81 19.06
N GLY A 216 1.01 0.46 19.91
CA GLY A 216 1.63 1.41 20.84
C GLY A 216 2.59 2.37 20.14
N ASP A 217 3.01 3.42 20.85
CA ASP A 217 3.94 4.46 20.39
C ASP A 217 3.50 5.23 19.11
N ARG A 218 2.21 5.16 18.74
CA ARG A 218 1.60 5.85 17.58
C ARG A 218 0.13 6.19 17.84
N ASP A 219 -0.40 7.21 17.12
CA ASP A 219 -1.77 7.76 17.17
C ASP A 219 -2.67 7.19 18.28
N LYS A 220 -2.60 7.79 19.47
CA LYS A 220 -3.48 7.42 20.59
C LYS A 220 -4.92 7.87 20.38
N GLY A 221 -5.14 8.91 19.58
CA GLY A 221 -6.45 9.57 19.43
C GLY A 221 -7.52 8.69 18.77
N LYS A 222 -7.13 7.68 17.99
CA LYS A 222 -8.08 6.71 17.42
C LYS A 222 -8.46 5.56 18.35
N ARG A 223 -7.77 5.34 19.47
CA ARG A 223 -8.01 4.18 20.37
C ARG A 223 -9.45 4.12 20.87
N PRO A 224 -10.01 5.17 21.52
CA PRO A 224 -11.41 5.16 21.93
C PRO A 224 -12.37 5.14 20.73
N LEU A 225 -12.02 5.79 19.60
CA LEU A 225 -12.86 5.79 18.41
C LEU A 225 -13.01 4.38 17.81
N MET A 226 -11.95 3.57 17.78
CA MET A 226 -12.01 2.17 17.38
C MET A 226 -12.76 1.31 18.41
N GLY A 227 -12.72 1.67 19.70
CA GLY A 227 -13.54 1.07 20.75
C GLY A 227 -15.03 1.25 20.50
N ALA A 228 -15.47 2.50 20.30
CA ALA A 228 -16.86 2.84 19.99
C ALA A 228 -17.36 2.13 18.71
N ILE A 229 -16.59 2.18 17.62
CA ILE A 229 -16.94 1.51 16.36
C ILE A 229 -17.06 -0.02 16.52
N ALA A 230 -16.20 -0.64 17.34
CA ALA A 230 -16.32 -2.08 17.59
C ALA A 230 -17.60 -2.42 18.38
N GLU A 231 -17.96 -1.60 19.38
CA GLU A 231 -19.18 -1.77 20.18
C GLU A 231 -20.46 -1.51 19.37
N GLU A 232 -20.46 -0.51 18.49
CA GLU A 232 -21.63 -0.15 17.67
C GLU A 232 -21.95 -1.17 16.57
N PHE A 233 -20.92 -1.75 15.93
CA PHE A 233 -21.13 -2.58 14.72
C PHE A 233 -20.98 -4.10 14.94
N ALA A 234 -20.40 -4.58 16.05
CA ALA A 234 -20.23 -6.02 16.35
C ALA A 234 -21.09 -6.52 17.52
N ASP A 235 -21.53 -7.79 17.47
CA ASP A 235 -22.30 -8.45 18.53
C ASP A 235 -21.46 -8.95 19.71
N VAL A 236 -20.13 -9.04 19.52
CA VAL A 236 -19.13 -9.44 20.52
C VAL A 236 -17.80 -8.76 20.18
N VAL A 237 -17.31 -7.91 21.08
CA VAL A 237 -15.99 -7.29 20.96
C VAL A 237 -14.94 -8.08 21.74
N VAL A 238 -13.77 -8.30 21.14
CA VAL A 238 -12.58 -8.89 21.74
C VAL A 238 -11.41 -7.93 21.58
N VAL A 239 -11.04 -7.24 22.66
CA VAL A 239 -9.92 -6.28 22.68
C VAL A 239 -8.65 -7.01 23.11
N THR A 240 -7.61 -6.91 22.28
CA THR A 240 -6.34 -7.63 22.37
C THR A 240 -5.19 -6.76 21.84
N ASP A 241 -3.97 -7.31 21.83
CA ASP A 241 -2.78 -6.67 21.28
C ASP A 241 -2.80 -6.58 19.73
N ASP A 242 -2.12 -5.57 19.17
CA ASP A 242 -1.64 -5.55 17.77
C ASP A 242 -0.10 -5.52 17.75
N ASN A 243 0.47 -4.34 17.95
CA ASN A 243 1.90 -4.07 17.85
C ASN A 243 2.23 -3.10 19.00
N PRO A 244 2.29 -3.57 20.26
CA PRO A 244 2.43 -2.72 21.44
C PRO A 244 3.75 -1.92 21.48
N ARG A 245 4.82 -2.39 20.82
CA ARG A 245 6.15 -1.74 20.86
C ARG A 245 6.60 -1.54 22.31
N THR A 246 7.06 -0.34 22.69
CA THR A 246 7.60 -0.04 24.02
C THR A 246 6.53 0.41 25.02
N GLU A 247 5.31 0.66 24.54
CA GLU A 247 4.16 1.01 25.37
C GLU A 247 3.56 -0.24 26.05
N GLU A 248 3.08 -0.08 27.29
CA GLU A 248 2.42 -1.17 28.01
C GLU A 248 1.13 -1.60 27.30
N PRO A 249 0.95 -2.90 26.97
CA PRO A 249 -0.24 -3.36 26.25
C PRO A 249 -1.55 -3.04 26.98
N ARG A 250 -1.56 -3.13 28.31
CA ARG A 250 -2.74 -2.87 29.13
C ARG A 250 -3.21 -1.41 29.04
N ALA A 251 -2.30 -0.43 29.04
CA ALA A 251 -2.62 0.97 28.79
C ALA A 251 -3.29 1.17 27.41
N ILE A 252 -2.78 0.54 26.36
CA ILE A 252 -3.38 0.61 25.00
C ILE A 252 -4.80 0.04 25.01
N ILE A 253 -5.01 -1.10 25.67
CA ILE A 253 -6.33 -1.73 25.83
C ILE A 253 -7.27 -0.82 26.61
N ASN A 254 -6.82 -0.22 27.72
CA ASN A 254 -7.63 0.69 28.53
C ASN A 254 -8.03 1.96 27.74
N ASP A 255 -7.14 2.51 26.91
CA ASP A 255 -7.44 3.63 25.99
C ASP A 255 -8.52 3.27 24.95
N ILE A 256 -8.60 2.00 24.52
CA ILE A 256 -9.66 1.52 23.61
C ILE A 256 -11.00 1.43 24.36
N LEU A 257 -10.99 0.79 25.53
CA LEU A 257 -12.18 0.59 26.37
C LEU A 257 -12.79 1.93 26.83
N ALA A 258 -11.97 2.97 27.01
CA ALA A 258 -12.41 4.32 27.35
C ALA A 258 -13.28 5.01 26.29
N GLY A 259 -13.44 4.42 25.10
CA GLY A 259 -14.39 4.87 24.07
C GLY A 259 -15.73 4.15 24.05
N MET A 260 -15.90 3.07 24.83
CA MET A 260 -17.12 2.27 24.86
C MET A 260 -18.12 2.79 25.90
N LEU A 261 -19.41 2.62 25.62
CA LEU A 261 -20.53 2.95 26.51
C LEU A 261 -20.65 1.92 27.66
N ASP A 262 -20.47 0.63 27.36
CA ASP A 262 -20.36 -0.44 28.35
C ASP A 262 -19.22 -1.41 28.02
N ALA A 263 -18.01 -0.95 28.34
CA ALA A 263 -16.78 -1.74 28.32
C ALA A 263 -16.84 -3.04 29.15
N GLY A 264 -17.88 -3.26 29.98
CA GLY A 264 -18.10 -4.51 30.71
C GLY A 264 -18.55 -5.68 29.82
N TYR A 265 -19.11 -5.41 28.63
CA TYR A 265 -19.44 -6.45 27.65
C TYR A 265 -18.26 -6.85 26.75
N ALA A 266 -17.21 -6.02 26.68
CA ALA A 266 -16.03 -6.33 25.88
C ALA A 266 -15.20 -7.46 26.51
N LYS A 267 -14.90 -8.51 25.74
CA LYS A 267 -13.94 -9.54 26.13
C LYS A 267 -12.54 -8.94 26.02
N VAL A 268 -11.80 -8.90 27.12
CA VAL A 268 -10.40 -8.44 27.11
C VAL A 268 -9.47 -9.64 27.24
N MET A 269 -8.52 -9.79 26.32
CA MET A 269 -7.55 -10.86 26.34
C MET A 269 -6.21 -10.37 25.77
N GLU A 270 -5.22 -10.25 26.64
CA GLU A 270 -3.81 -10.07 26.25
C GLU A 270 -3.28 -11.41 25.69
N GLY A 271 -2.38 -11.34 24.70
CA GLY A 271 -2.03 -12.48 23.86
C GLY A 271 -2.95 -12.56 22.63
N ARG A 272 -2.46 -12.10 21.47
CA ARG A 272 -3.25 -12.03 20.24
C ARG A 272 -3.62 -13.41 19.67
N ALA A 273 -2.71 -14.38 19.78
CA ALA A 273 -2.98 -15.76 19.35
C ALA A 273 -4.12 -16.38 20.18
N GLU A 274 -4.10 -16.12 21.48
CA GLU A 274 -5.05 -16.57 22.49
C GLU A 274 -6.42 -15.91 22.26
N ALA A 275 -6.46 -14.59 22.04
CA ALA A 275 -7.68 -13.84 21.76
C ALA A 275 -8.39 -14.29 20.48
N VAL A 276 -7.63 -14.45 19.38
CA VAL A 276 -8.15 -14.94 18.09
C VAL A 276 -8.64 -16.38 18.21
N THR A 277 -7.87 -17.26 18.87
CA THR A 277 -8.29 -18.65 19.13
C THR A 277 -9.54 -18.71 20.00
N CYS A 278 -9.63 -17.86 21.04
CA CYS A 278 -10.77 -17.75 21.94
C CYS A 278 -12.05 -17.35 21.19
N ALA A 279 -11.97 -16.39 20.27
CA ALA A 279 -13.11 -16.00 19.43
C ALA A 279 -13.54 -17.13 18.49
N VAL A 280 -12.62 -17.69 17.70
CA VAL A 280 -12.92 -18.73 16.69
C VAL A 280 -13.41 -20.05 17.31
N MET A 281 -13.05 -20.34 18.56
CA MET A 281 -13.55 -21.52 19.30
C MET A 281 -14.87 -21.27 20.05
N GLN A 282 -15.33 -20.02 20.21
CA GLN A 282 -16.60 -19.68 20.86
C GLN A 282 -17.71 -19.26 19.88
N ALA A 283 -17.33 -18.78 18.69
CA ALA A 283 -18.26 -18.44 17.61
C ALA A 283 -18.92 -19.70 17.00
N LYS A 284 -20.18 -19.55 16.58
CA LYS A 284 -20.99 -20.63 15.98
C LYS A 284 -20.73 -20.78 14.48
N GLU A 285 -21.19 -21.88 13.90
CA GLU A 285 -21.11 -22.15 12.45
C GLU A 285 -21.74 -21.04 11.57
N ASN A 286 -22.77 -20.33 12.07
CA ASN A 286 -23.39 -19.22 11.37
C ASN A 286 -22.86 -17.82 11.78
N ASP A 287 -21.92 -17.75 12.73
CA ASP A 287 -21.27 -16.50 13.14
C ASP A 287 -20.13 -16.11 12.18
N VAL A 288 -19.78 -14.82 12.15
CA VAL A 288 -18.60 -14.30 11.45
C VAL A 288 -17.61 -13.76 12.47
N VAL A 289 -16.31 -14.05 12.32
CA VAL A 289 -15.23 -13.51 13.16
C VAL A 289 -14.30 -12.64 12.30
N LEU A 290 -14.41 -11.32 12.46
CA LEU A 290 -13.45 -10.37 11.89
C LEU A 290 -12.23 -10.28 12.80
N VAL A 291 -11.05 -10.56 12.25
CA VAL A 291 -9.75 -10.35 12.88
C VAL A 291 -9.09 -9.15 12.20
N ALA A 292 -9.02 -8.03 12.91
CA ALA A 292 -8.64 -6.73 12.35
C ALA A 292 -7.28 -6.23 12.89
N GLY A 293 -6.54 -5.55 12.02
CA GLY A 293 -5.39 -4.71 12.38
C GLY A 293 -4.09 -5.06 11.67
N LYS A 294 -3.81 -6.35 11.45
CA LYS A 294 -2.55 -6.82 10.85
C LYS A 294 -2.65 -7.23 9.39
N GLY A 295 -3.78 -7.76 8.93
CA GLY A 295 -3.94 -8.25 7.57
C GLY A 295 -2.84 -9.25 7.16
N HIS A 296 -1.92 -8.81 6.31
CA HIS A 296 -0.77 -9.59 5.85
C HIS A 296 0.50 -9.48 6.73
N GLU A 297 0.52 -8.65 7.78
CA GLU A 297 1.67 -8.55 8.68
C GLU A 297 1.90 -9.90 9.38
N ASP A 298 2.99 -10.57 9.02
CA ASP A 298 3.47 -11.86 9.54
C ASP A 298 4.26 -11.71 10.86
N TYR A 299 3.99 -10.64 11.60
CA TYR A 299 4.71 -10.32 12.83
C TYR A 299 3.92 -9.52 13.88
N GLN A 300 4.47 -9.55 15.10
CA GLN A 300 4.07 -8.73 16.23
C GLN A 300 5.29 -8.03 16.85
N ILE A 301 5.24 -6.70 16.98
CA ILE A 301 6.31 -5.92 17.60
C ILE A 301 6.07 -5.79 19.10
N VAL A 302 6.97 -6.36 19.92
CA VAL A 302 6.96 -6.29 21.39
C VAL A 302 8.30 -5.76 21.87
N GLY A 303 8.28 -4.65 22.62
CA GLY A 303 9.47 -3.82 22.84
C GLY A 303 10.09 -3.43 21.50
N ASN A 304 11.37 -3.79 21.33
CA ASN A 304 12.13 -3.61 20.08
C ASN A 304 12.27 -4.91 19.26
N GLN A 305 11.56 -5.98 19.61
CA GLN A 305 11.64 -7.28 18.93
C GLN A 305 10.48 -7.45 17.95
N ARG A 306 10.77 -7.95 16.74
CA ARG A 306 9.79 -8.47 15.78
C ARG A 306 9.66 -9.98 16.03
N LEU A 307 8.52 -10.41 16.56
CA LEU A 307 8.19 -11.81 16.80
C LEU A 307 7.36 -12.35 15.64
N ASP A 308 7.57 -13.61 15.24
CA ASP A 308 6.82 -14.26 14.16
C ASP A 308 5.37 -14.54 14.61
N TYR A 309 4.39 -14.01 13.90
CA TYR A 309 2.97 -14.12 14.25
C TYR A 309 2.08 -13.80 13.05
N SER A 310 1.03 -14.58 12.74
CA SER A 310 0.08 -14.17 11.70
C SER A 310 -1.37 -14.51 12.04
N ASP A 311 -2.27 -13.53 11.87
CA ASP A 311 -3.73 -13.75 11.89
C ASP A 311 -4.16 -14.78 10.82
N ARG A 312 -3.37 -14.92 9.75
CA ARG A 312 -3.64 -15.81 8.60
C ARG A 312 -3.23 -17.27 8.83
N LEU A 313 -2.76 -17.65 10.02
CA LEU A 313 -2.33 -19.03 10.35
C LEU A 313 -3.38 -20.09 10.02
N TYR A 314 -4.67 -19.74 10.06
CA TYR A 314 -5.77 -20.61 9.65
C TYR A 314 -5.62 -21.15 8.21
N GLN A 315 -4.96 -20.43 7.29
CA GLN A 315 -4.69 -20.90 5.92
C GLN A 315 -4.03 -22.30 5.87
N SER A 316 -3.29 -22.69 6.92
CA SER A 316 -2.62 -24.00 7.03
C SER A 316 -3.49 -25.10 7.65
N ILE A 317 -4.48 -24.74 8.47
CA ILE A 317 -5.38 -25.65 9.20
C ILE A 317 -6.68 -25.87 8.41
N TRP A 318 -7.01 -24.89 7.58
CA TRP A 318 -8.34 -24.61 7.09
C TRP A 318 -8.28 -24.47 5.56
N PRO A 319 -8.52 -25.55 4.79
CA PRO A 319 -8.32 -25.53 3.35
C PRO A 319 -9.29 -24.57 2.67
N MET A 320 -8.75 -23.50 2.08
CA MET A 320 -9.49 -22.54 1.27
C MET A 320 -10.10 -23.23 0.03
N ALA A 321 -11.20 -22.69 -0.48
CA ALA A 321 -11.61 -22.96 -1.86
C ALA A 321 -10.45 -22.56 -2.80
N THR A 322 -9.89 -23.54 -3.51
CA THR A 322 -8.49 -23.46 -3.95
C THR A 322 -8.23 -22.45 -5.08
N ALA A 323 -7.34 -21.49 -4.84
CA ALA A 323 -6.63 -20.75 -5.87
C ALA A 323 -5.11 -20.98 -5.73
N SER A 324 -4.49 -21.56 -6.76
CA SER A 324 -3.07 -21.95 -6.75
C SER A 324 -2.16 -20.72 -6.72
N HIS A 325 -1.44 -20.51 -5.62
CA HIS A 325 -0.46 -19.43 -5.51
C HIS A 325 0.81 -19.79 -6.30
N GLY A 326 1.03 -19.12 -7.42
CA GLY A 326 2.30 -19.21 -8.16
C GLY A 326 3.39 -18.44 -7.43
N GLY A 327 4.33 -19.15 -6.80
CA GLY A 327 5.45 -18.52 -6.10
C GLY A 327 6.43 -17.84 -7.07
N ALA A 328 6.47 -16.51 -7.05
CA ALA A 328 7.45 -15.74 -7.81
C ALA A 328 8.84 -15.85 -7.15
N SER A 329 9.86 -16.25 -7.94
CA SER A 329 11.25 -16.31 -7.49
C SER A 329 11.90 -14.94 -7.46
N ALA A 330 12.53 -14.56 -6.34
CA ALA A 330 13.38 -13.38 -6.29
C ALA A 330 14.63 -13.58 -7.17
N GLY A 331 14.92 -12.62 -8.07
CA GLY A 331 16.10 -12.68 -8.95
C GLY A 331 16.45 -11.33 -9.56
N GLY A 332 17.75 -11.06 -9.70
CA GLY A 332 18.29 -9.85 -10.31
C GLY A 332 18.28 -8.62 -9.39
N ASP A 333 19.46 -8.04 -9.13
CA ASP A 333 19.63 -6.79 -8.38
C ASP A 333 20.40 -5.73 -9.23
N CYS A 334 20.29 -5.83 -10.56
CA CYS A 334 20.94 -4.94 -11.52
C CYS A 334 20.10 -3.68 -11.82
N MET A 335 20.80 -2.59 -12.15
CA MET A 335 20.25 -1.32 -12.65
C MET A 335 20.55 -1.14 -14.15
N ILE A 336 20.08 -0.03 -14.74
CA ILE A 336 20.57 0.43 -16.05
C ILE A 336 22.05 0.82 -15.95
N SER A 337 22.88 0.15 -16.73
CA SER A 337 24.32 0.38 -16.77
C SER A 337 24.65 1.83 -17.15
N VAL A 338 25.41 2.53 -16.29
CA VAL A 338 25.65 3.98 -16.37
C VAL A 338 27.09 4.31 -15.93
N THR A 339 27.73 5.32 -16.53
CA THR A 339 29.07 5.76 -16.10
C THR A 339 29.01 6.79 -14.97
N LEU A 340 30.08 6.90 -14.17
CA LEU A 340 30.20 7.97 -13.17
C LEU A 340 30.17 9.37 -13.81
N SER A 341 30.75 9.54 -15.00
CA SER A 341 30.63 10.78 -15.78
C SER A 341 29.18 11.13 -16.10
N GLN A 342 28.37 10.17 -16.58
CA GLN A 342 26.94 10.37 -16.79
C GLN A 342 26.21 10.71 -15.48
N LEU A 343 26.49 10.00 -14.38
CA LEU A 343 25.91 10.32 -13.07
C LEU A 343 26.31 11.72 -12.57
N THR A 344 27.48 12.22 -12.95
CA THR A 344 27.94 13.58 -12.60
C THR A 344 27.06 14.64 -13.27
N ASP A 345 26.76 14.46 -14.56
CA ASP A 345 25.85 15.35 -15.31
C ASP A 345 24.40 15.25 -14.80
N ILE A 346 23.94 14.04 -14.45
CA ILE A 346 22.56 13.78 -13.98
C ILE A 346 22.33 14.37 -12.57
N LEU A 347 23.29 14.22 -11.67
CA LEU A 347 23.18 14.57 -10.24
C LEU A 347 23.86 15.92 -9.89
N ASN A 348 24.37 16.63 -10.90
CA ASN A 348 25.03 17.94 -10.77
C ASN A 348 26.13 17.94 -9.69
N GLY A 349 26.95 16.89 -9.72
CA GLY A 349 27.99 16.60 -8.73
C GLY A 349 29.42 16.88 -9.23
N GLU A 350 30.40 16.39 -8.47
CA GLU A 350 31.82 16.44 -8.81
C GLU A 350 32.42 15.02 -8.75
N LEU A 351 33.05 14.58 -9.84
CA LEU A 351 33.71 13.27 -9.93
C LEU A 351 35.18 13.35 -9.53
N GLN A 352 35.54 12.58 -8.50
CA GLN A 352 36.92 12.36 -8.07
C GLN A 352 37.31 10.89 -8.28
N GLY A 353 38.30 10.64 -9.14
CA GLY A 353 38.84 9.31 -9.41
C GLY A 353 38.68 8.86 -10.87
N ALA A 354 38.64 7.54 -11.09
CA ALA A 354 38.43 6.96 -12.41
C ALA A 354 36.93 6.96 -12.78
N ASP A 355 36.61 7.29 -14.02
CA ASP A 355 35.28 7.06 -14.56
C ASP A 355 35.08 5.56 -14.79
N ILE A 356 34.06 4.98 -14.15
CA ILE A 356 33.73 3.55 -14.26
C ILE A 356 32.25 3.37 -14.58
N THR A 357 31.93 2.26 -15.24
CA THR A 357 30.55 1.83 -15.46
C THR A 357 30.03 1.08 -14.23
N LEU A 358 28.79 1.37 -13.84
CA LEU A 358 28.08 0.84 -12.69
C LEU A 358 26.81 0.12 -13.15
N ASP A 359 26.55 -1.07 -12.62
CA ASP A 359 25.40 -1.92 -12.96
C ASP A 359 24.61 -2.42 -11.74
N ALA A 360 24.92 -1.93 -10.54
CA ALA A 360 24.13 -2.11 -9.31
C ALA A 360 24.33 -0.92 -8.34
N VAL A 361 23.32 -0.68 -7.48
CA VAL A 361 23.38 0.33 -6.39
C VAL A 361 22.97 -0.31 -5.07
N THR A 362 23.61 0.07 -3.96
CA THR A 362 23.12 -0.27 -2.62
C THR A 362 23.37 0.85 -1.61
N THR A 363 22.54 0.87 -0.57
CA THR A 363 22.65 1.72 0.63
C THR A 363 23.03 0.93 1.89
N ASP A 364 23.19 -0.40 1.75
CA ASP A 364 23.39 -1.35 2.85
C ASP A 364 24.70 -2.12 2.61
N THR A 365 25.69 -1.95 3.50
CA THR A 365 27.00 -2.61 3.38
C THR A 365 26.92 -4.14 3.53
N ARG A 366 25.78 -4.68 3.97
CA ARG A 366 25.50 -6.14 4.01
C ARG A 366 24.99 -6.69 2.67
N LYS A 367 24.79 -5.84 1.67
CA LYS A 367 24.25 -6.17 0.33
C LYS A 367 25.14 -5.67 -0.81
N LEU A 368 26.43 -5.50 -0.55
CA LEU A 368 27.39 -5.08 -1.58
C LEU A 368 27.57 -6.20 -2.61
N THR A 369 27.56 -5.83 -3.89
CA THR A 369 27.98 -6.69 -5.00
C THR A 369 29.26 -6.12 -5.63
N PRO A 370 30.15 -6.96 -6.19
CA PRO A 370 31.40 -6.47 -6.78
C PRO A 370 31.15 -5.45 -7.89
N GLY A 371 31.69 -4.24 -7.74
CA GLY A 371 31.52 -3.14 -8.69
C GLY A 371 30.36 -2.18 -8.42
N CYS A 372 29.48 -2.45 -7.43
CA CYS A 372 28.30 -1.60 -7.19
C CYS A 372 28.63 -0.17 -6.70
N LEU A 373 27.68 0.74 -6.90
CA LEU A 373 27.67 2.06 -6.29
C LEU A 373 27.15 1.96 -4.86
N PHE A 374 27.98 2.30 -3.87
CA PHE A 374 27.52 2.48 -2.49
C PHE A 374 27.07 3.92 -2.26
N VAL A 375 25.81 4.12 -1.84
CA VAL A 375 25.24 5.44 -1.58
C VAL A 375 25.28 5.75 -0.08
N ALA A 376 26.12 6.70 0.30
CA ALA A 376 26.32 7.10 1.67
C ALA A 376 25.19 8.02 2.17
N LEU A 377 24.08 7.42 2.60
CA LEU A 377 22.94 8.15 3.18
C LEU A 377 23.20 8.58 4.63
N LYS A 378 22.77 9.81 4.96
CA LYS A 378 22.78 10.33 6.32
C LYS A 378 21.38 10.26 6.95
N GLY A 379 21.32 9.82 8.21
CA GLY A 379 20.14 9.82 9.07
C GLY A 379 20.40 10.57 10.38
N GLU A 380 19.41 10.65 11.26
CA GLU A 380 19.50 11.44 12.51
C GLU A 380 20.51 10.88 13.51
N ARG A 381 20.78 9.57 13.44
CA ARG A 381 21.63 8.81 14.39
C ARG A 381 22.80 8.08 13.73
N PHE A 382 22.99 8.27 12.42
CA PHE A 382 23.86 7.44 11.58
C PHE A 382 24.37 8.22 10.37
N ASP A 383 25.66 8.08 10.04
CA ASP A 383 26.28 8.70 8.88
C ASP A 383 27.02 7.62 8.07
N ALA A 384 26.44 7.20 6.94
CA ALA A 384 26.98 6.10 6.14
C ALA A 384 28.37 6.37 5.52
N HIS A 385 28.82 7.62 5.50
CA HIS A 385 30.16 7.99 5.04
C HIS A 385 31.26 7.34 5.90
N ASP A 386 30.97 7.15 7.19
CA ASP A 386 31.91 6.54 8.14
C ASP A 386 32.06 5.01 7.91
N PHE A 387 31.35 4.44 6.93
CA PHE A 387 31.39 3.04 6.52
C PHE A 387 32.03 2.83 5.13
N ALA A 388 32.66 3.85 4.55
CA ALA A 388 33.28 3.78 3.22
C ALA A 388 34.37 2.69 3.11
N ASP A 389 35.19 2.48 4.15
CA ASP A 389 36.16 1.38 4.18
C ASP A 389 35.49 0.00 4.18
N GLN A 390 34.33 -0.14 4.85
CA GLN A 390 33.53 -1.37 4.78
C GLN A 390 32.94 -1.55 3.37
N ALA A 391 32.51 -0.46 2.73
CA ALA A 391 32.03 -0.50 1.34
C ALA A 391 33.13 -0.97 0.38
N LYS A 392 34.35 -0.44 0.50
CA LYS A 392 35.52 -0.91 -0.27
C LYS A 392 35.85 -2.38 0.02
N ALA A 393 35.90 -2.77 1.30
CA ALA A 393 36.20 -4.15 1.70
C ALA A 393 35.13 -5.16 1.22
N GLY A 394 33.87 -4.74 1.11
CA GLY A 394 32.78 -5.53 0.53
C GLY A 394 32.67 -5.46 -0.99
N GLY A 395 33.56 -4.74 -1.69
CA GLY A 395 33.67 -4.75 -3.14
C GLY A 395 32.91 -3.64 -3.89
N ALA A 396 32.51 -2.54 -3.24
CA ALA A 396 31.98 -1.37 -3.93
C ALA A 396 32.95 -0.88 -5.02
N GLY A 397 32.42 -0.58 -6.21
CA GLY A 397 33.18 0.01 -7.31
C GLY A 397 33.34 1.53 -7.19
N ALA A 398 32.33 2.20 -6.62
CA ALA A 398 32.33 3.65 -6.39
C ALA A 398 31.45 4.05 -5.20
N LEU A 399 31.59 5.30 -4.75
CA LEU A 399 30.82 5.88 -3.65
C LEU A 399 30.04 7.13 -4.12
N LEU A 400 28.78 7.27 -3.73
CA LEU A 400 28.00 8.51 -3.84
C LEU A 400 27.95 9.19 -2.45
N VAL A 401 28.57 10.37 -2.32
CA VAL A 401 28.93 10.99 -1.03
C VAL A 401 28.58 12.48 -0.97
N SER A 402 28.38 13.03 0.23
CA SER A 402 28.12 14.46 0.49
C SER A 402 29.37 15.27 0.88
N ARG A 403 30.50 14.59 1.04
CA ARG A 403 31.82 15.14 1.36
C ARG A 403 32.89 14.22 0.75
N PRO A 404 34.03 14.76 0.26
CA PRO A 404 35.16 13.92 -0.12
C PRO A 404 35.67 13.12 1.08
N LEU A 405 36.05 11.87 0.82
CA LEU A 405 36.64 10.94 1.79
C LEU A 405 38.05 10.55 1.34
N ASP A 406 38.96 10.35 2.29
CA ASP A 406 40.34 9.91 2.02
C ASP A 406 40.37 8.39 1.81
N ILE A 407 39.79 7.96 0.68
CA ILE A 407 39.68 6.56 0.30
C ILE A 407 40.00 6.37 -1.18
N ASP A 408 40.83 5.37 -1.46
CA ASP A 408 41.21 4.91 -2.80
C ASP A 408 40.03 4.16 -3.47
N LEU A 409 38.99 4.90 -3.82
CA LEU A 409 37.86 4.52 -4.67
C LEU A 409 37.38 5.76 -5.45
N PRO A 410 36.81 5.58 -6.66
CA PRO A 410 36.03 6.63 -7.31
C PRO A 410 34.89 7.14 -6.43
N GLN A 411 34.73 8.46 -6.39
CA GLN A 411 33.73 9.17 -5.60
C GLN A 411 32.96 10.15 -6.48
N LEU A 412 31.64 10.11 -6.41
CA LEU A 412 30.76 11.17 -6.90
C LEU A 412 30.27 11.99 -5.71
N ILE A 413 30.70 13.24 -5.66
CA ILE A 413 30.42 14.18 -4.57
C ILE A 413 29.21 15.04 -4.95
N VAL A 414 28.18 15.04 -4.12
CA VAL A 414 26.93 15.78 -4.30
C VAL A 414 26.61 16.64 -3.08
N LYS A 415 25.69 17.60 -3.18
CA LYS A 415 25.33 18.46 -2.03
C LYS A 415 24.49 17.74 -0.98
N ASP A 416 23.66 16.80 -1.41
CA ASP A 416 22.81 15.97 -0.56
C ASP A 416 22.66 14.58 -1.21
N THR A 417 23.13 13.52 -0.53
CA THR A 417 23.10 12.14 -1.05
C THR A 417 21.70 11.55 -1.10
N ARG A 418 20.78 12.00 -0.25
CA ARG A 418 19.38 11.55 -0.18
C ARG A 418 18.57 12.15 -1.34
N LEU A 419 18.79 13.42 -1.65
CA LEU A 419 18.20 14.09 -2.81
C LEU A 419 18.75 13.48 -4.12
N ALA A 420 20.07 13.36 -4.24
CA ALA A 420 20.71 12.75 -5.41
C ALA A 420 20.29 11.28 -5.63
N PHE A 421 20.05 10.51 -4.57
CA PHE A 421 19.53 9.14 -4.67
C PHE A 421 18.09 9.10 -5.25
N GLY A 422 17.26 10.08 -4.91
CA GLY A 422 15.94 10.27 -5.53
C GLY A 422 16.01 10.70 -6.99
N GLU A 423 16.94 11.60 -7.34
CA GLU A 423 17.18 12.05 -8.73
C GLU A 423 17.71 10.90 -9.61
N LEU A 424 18.62 10.08 -9.09
CA LEU A 424 19.13 8.87 -9.75
C LEU A 424 18.01 7.88 -10.06
N ALA A 425 17.15 7.59 -9.06
CA ALA A 425 15.98 6.74 -9.25
C ALA A 425 15.00 7.33 -10.28
N ALA A 426 14.78 8.64 -10.27
CA ALA A 426 13.96 9.33 -11.26
C ALA A 426 14.58 9.34 -12.67
N TRP A 427 15.91 9.33 -12.81
CA TRP A 427 16.60 9.19 -14.08
C TRP A 427 16.47 7.76 -14.64
N VAL A 428 16.77 6.72 -13.84
CA VAL A 428 16.60 5.31 -14.27
C VAL A 428 15.16 5.08 -14.74
N ARG A 429 14.19 5.57 -13.96
CA ARG A 429 12.77 5.53 -14.32
C ARG A 429 12.45 6.23 -15.65
N GLN A 430 13.11 7.34 -15.99
CA GLN A 430 12.88 8.03 -17.27
C GLN A 430 13.38 7.28 -18.50
N GLN A 431 14.34 6.36 -18.34
CA GLN A 431 14.83 5.51 -19.45
C GLN A 431 13.87 4.36 -19.81
N VAL A 432 12.86 4.08 -18.96
CA VAL A 432 11.93 2.96 -19.15
C VAL A 432 10.57 3.49 -19.66
N PRO A 433 10.00 2.94 -20.75
CA PRO A 433 8.77 3.45 -21.37
C PRO A 433 7.47 3.18 -20.57
N ALA A 434 7.60 2.79 -19.30
CA ALA A 434 6.48 2.40 -18.46
C ALA A 434 5.44 3.52 -18.24
N ARG A 435 4.16 3.15 -18.19
CA ARG A 435 3.06 3.95 -17.63
C ARG A 435 3.09 3.79 -16.11
N VAL A 436 3.00 4.87 -15.31
CA VAL A 436 2.82 4.75 -13.84
C VAL A 436 1.47 5.32 -13.45
N VAL A 437 0.77 4.67 -12.54
CA VAL A 437 -0.47 5.12 -11.93
C VAL A 437 -0.20 5.40 -10.45
N ALA A 438 -0.34 6.65 -10.01
CA ALA A 438 -0.32 6.97 -8.59
C ALA A 438 -1.64 6.59 -7.93
N LEU A 439 -1.60 6.05 -6.72
CA LEU A 439 -2.77 5.66 -5.92
C LEU A 439 -2.68 6.34 -4.55
N THR A 440 -3.39 7.43 -4.35
CA THR A 440 -3.42 8.20 -3.10
C THR A 440 -4.78 8.08 -2.38
N GLY A 441 -4.79 8.49 -1.12
CA GLY A 441 -5.93 8.37 -0.21
C GLY A 441 -5.52 7.76 1.14
N SER A 442 -6.50 7.40 1.96
CA SER A 442 -6.28 6.89 3.33
C SER A 442 -6.38 5.36 3.33
N SER A 443 -7.57 4.83 3.06
CA SER A 443 -7.87 3.41 2.90
C SER A 443 -7.85 2.99 1.41
N GLY A 444 -7.68 1.70 1.12
CA GLY A 444 -7.91 1.10 -0.22
C GLY A 444 -6.75 1.14 -1.23
N LYS A 445 -5.70 1.95 -1.03
CA LYS A 445 -4.54 2.08 -1.94
C LYS A 445 -3.97 0.71 -2.38
N THR A 446 -3.64 -0.17 -1.44
CA THR A 446 -3.15 -1.54 -1.70
C THR A 446 -4.15 -2.39 -2.47
N SER A 447 -5.44 -2.28 -2.15
CA SER A 447 -6.52 -3.00 -2.82
C SER A 447 -6.63 -2.57 -4.29
N VAL A 448 -6.63 -1.27 -4.57
CA VAL A 448 -6.63 -0.76 -5.95
C VAL A 448 -5.35 -1.17 -6.69
N LYS A 449 -4.17 -1.07 -6.04
CA LYS A 449 -2.86 -1.48 -6.61
C LYS A 449 -2.89 -2.90 -7.13
N GLU A 450 -3.33 -3.84 -6.29
CA GLU A 450 -3.32 -5.26 -6.63
C GLU A 450 -4.48 -5.65 -7.56
N MET A 451 -5.65 -5.01 -7.49
CA MET A 451 -6.69 -5.18 -8.52
C MET A 451 -6.20 -4.70 -9.90
N THR A 452 -5.57 -3.52 -9.97
CA THR A 452 -4.98 -3.00 -11.21
C THR A 452 -3.90 -3.94 -11.74
N ALA A 453 -2.95 -4.36 -10.89
CA ALA A 453 -1.89 -5.29 -11.29
C ALA A 453 -2.43 -6.68 -11.69
N ALA A 454 -3.45 -7.20 -11.00
CA ALA A 454 -4.07 -8.49 -11.33
C ALA A 454 -4.78 -8.47 -12.69
N ILE A 455 -5.52 -7.40 -13.03
CA ILE A 455 -6.11 -7.25 -14.38
C ILE A 455 -5.00 -7.21 -15.44
N LEU A 456 -3.96 -6.40 -15.21
CA LEU A 456 -2.87 -6.21 -16.16
C LEU A 456 -1.96 -7.43 -16.34
N SER A 457 -1.83 -8.28 -15.32
CA SER A 457 -1.12 -9.56 -15.41
C SER A 457 -1.70 -10.50 -16.47
N GLN A 458 -2.96 -10.28 -16.86
CA GLN A 458 -3.65 -11.01 -17.92
C GLN A 458 -3.50 -10.34 -19.30
N CYS A 459 -2.90 -9.15 -19.34
CA CYS A 459 -2.46 -8.43 -20.55
C CYS A 459 -0.93 -8.55 -20.79
N GLY A 460 -0.14 -8.95 -19.78
CA GLY A 460 1.25 -9.39 -19.92
C GLY A 460 2.04 -9.49 -18.61
N ASN A 461 3.32 -9.88 -18.70
CA ASN A 461 4.20 -10.18 -17.55
C ASN A 461 4.22 -9.00 -16.55
N THR A 462 3.87 -9.22 -15.27
CA THR A 462 3.77 -8.12 -14.28
C THR A 462 4.71 -8.33 -13.08
N LEU A 463 5.83 -7.60 -13.06
CA LEU A 463 6.54 -7.19 -11.84
C LEU A 463 5.61 -6.41 -10.91
N TYR A 464 5.74 -6.64 -9.60
CA TYR A 464 5.14 -5.82 -8.56
C TYR A 464 6.00 -5.86 -7.30
N THR A 465 5.95 -4.82 -6.47
CA THR A 465 6.62 -4.83 -5.16
C THR A 465 5.90 -5.77 -4.20
N ALA A 466 6.56 -6.87 -3.83
CA ALA A 466 6.12 -7.77 -2.78
C ALA A 466 6.44 -7.17 -1.40
N GLY A 467 5.40 -6.96 -0.57
CA GLY A 467 5.53 -6.39 0.77
C GLY A 467 5.73 -4.87 0.81
N ASN A 468 6.10 -4.34 1.98
CA ASN A 468 6.19 -2.91 2.27
C ASN A 468 7.66 -2.41 2.34
N LEU A 469 8.29 -2.16 1.19
CA LEU A 469 9.63 -1.54 1.08
C LEU A 469 9.54 -0.01 1.00
N ASN A 470 8.85 0.61 1.96
CA ASN A 470 8.13 1.86 1.71
C ASN A 470 8.80 3.16 2.23
N ASN A 471 10.04 3.08 2.71
CA ASN A 471 10.78 4.23 3.21
C ASN A 471 11.40 5.06 2.06
N ASP A 472 11.99 6.18 2.46
CA ASP A 472 12.82 7.10 1.69
C ASP A 472 14.02 6.45 0.98
N ILE A 473 14.33 5.19 1.31
CA ILE A 473 15.36 4.37 0.67
C ILE A 473 14.75 3.36 -0.32
N GLY A 474 13.68 2.69 0.08
CA GLY A 474 13.09 1.55 -0.63
C GLY A 474 12.41 1.91 -1.95
N VAL A 475 11.83 3.11 -2.07
CA VAL A 475 11.27 3.60 -3.33
C VAL A 475 12.37 3.87 -4.36
N PRO A 476 13.43 4.66 -4.06
CA PRO A 476 14.60 4.73 -4.94
C PRO A 476 15.23 3.37 -5.27
N MET A 477 15.41 2.48 -4.29
CA MET A 477 15.95 1.12 -4.51
C MET A 477 15.10 0.26 -5.44
N THR A 478 13.79 0.50 -5.53
CA THR A 478 12.88 -0.27 -6.39
C THR A 478 12.83 0.31 -7.80
N LEU A 479 12.74 1.64 -7.93
CA LEU A 479 12.89 2.36 -9.20
C LEU A 479 14.26 2.09 -9.87
N LEU A 480 15.33 1.93 -9.08
CA LEU A 480 16.68 1.63 -9.56
C LEU A 480 16.83 0.27 -10.24
N ARG A 481 15.90 -0.67 -10.01
CA ARG A 481 15.88 -2.00 -10.65
C ARG A 481 15.19 -2.00 -12.02
N LEU A 482 14.56 -0.89 -12.43
CA LEU A 482 13.90 -0.76 -13.73
C LEU A 482 14.95 -0.65 -14.86
N THR A 483 14.79 -1.43 -15.93
CA THR A 483 15.60 -1.37 -17.16
C THR A 483 14.69 -1.36 -18.41
N PRO A 484 15.20 -1.29 -19.65
CA PRO A 484 14.36 -1.30 -20.85
C PRO A 484 13.67 -2.65 -21.18
N GLU A 485 14.10 -3.77 -20.60
CA GLU A 485 13.68 -5.14 -20.96
C GLU A 485 12.33 -5.57 -20.34
N TYR A 486 11.45 -4.62 -20.05
CA TYR A 486 10.47 -4.75 -18.99
C TYR A 486 9.00 -4.47 -19.49
N ASP A 487 8.11 -5.50 -19.51
CA ASP A 487 6.60 -5.64 -19.69
C ASP A 487 5.50 -4.99 -18.74
N TYR A 488 5.27 -5.26 -17.43
CA TYR A 488 4.27 -4.58 -16.49
C TYR A 488 4.74 -4.51 -14.99
N ALA A 489 4.47 -3.48 -14.15
CA ALA A 489 5.49 -2.86 -13.24
C ALA A 489 5.16 -2.31 -11.80
N ALA A 490 4.27 -2.85 -10.95
CA ALA A 490 3.74 -2.14 -9.75
C ALA A 490 4.69 -1.84 -8.54
N GLU A 491 4.43 -0.76 -7.78
CA GLU A 491 5.24 -0.26 -6.64
C GLU A 491 4.42 0.19 -5.40
N VAL A 492 5.11 0.47 -4.28
CA VAL A 492 4.50 0.94 -3.02
C VAL A 492 5.35 2.03 -2.34
N CYS A 493 4.77 3.20 -2.07
CA CYS A 493 5.36 4.32 -1.31
C CYS A 493 4.47 4.71 -0.11
N CYS A 494 4.27 3.77 0.85
CA CYS A 494 3.40 3.96 2.03
C CYS A 494 4.05 3.60 3.39
N ARG A 495 4.42 4.63 4.17
CA ARG A 495 5.16 4.63 5.46
C ARG A 495 6.68 4.61 5.34
N THR A 496 7.29 5.72 5.74
CA THR A 496 8.59 5.71 6.42
C THR A 496 8.52 4.83 7.67
N GLY A 497 9.59 4.08 7.97
CA GLY A 497 9.88 3.71 9.35
C GLY A 497 10.72 4.81 9.98
N CYS A 498 10.28 5.38 11.10
CA CYS A 498 11.15 6.15 11.98
C CYS A 498 12.04 5.16 12.75
N TYR A 499 13.34 5.43 12.82
CA TYR A 499 14.37 4.63 13.52
C TYR A 499 15.44 5.55 14.13
#